data_AF-A0A6A6V3F9-F1
#
_entry.id   AF-A0A6A6V3F9-F1
#
_cell.length_a   1.000
_cell.length_b   1.000
_cell.length_c   1.000
_cell.angle_alpha   90.00
_cell.angle_beta   90.00
_cell.angle_gamma   90.00
#
_symmetry.space_group_name_H-M   'P 1'
#
loop_
_entity.id
_entity.type
_entity.pdbx_description
1 polymer ?
#
loop_
_entity_poly.entity_id
_entity_poly.type
_entity_poly.pdbx_seq_one_letter_code
_entity_poly.pdbx_strand_id
1 'polypeptide(L)'
;MSDSVKAGAALPSPKILKNSKGTVLPTNQLAHVEYGCEHIQALLSAARVPTFKQYRSILQRIHEDPSVIIQTHKQHDGRPAVSLRPLYLCLQCPSIATEAERDQHVDTKGHVFSAESRSGHIYCGHCQDFIYDPELENRRLLKGKKRRLEDVTNAEDHKLTISHANFLPCRAIGLRGLYNMGQTCFMSVVLQTLIHNPFIRNFYLSEGHKKEDCQKEGCVSCALDEMFVEFHSNEKTEGFGAVNMLMGSWLAGEALAGYSQQDAHEYMQFMLNTLHLQNDGVASNDCRCIVHQTFYGKLCSTVTCDSCHNTNTAEDPYMDLSLDVRNLPKKRRHSVAEEAKEPSVDLRDCLERFTSVETLSAEDYTCQKCKARQGATKQLSVRRLPPVLCIHLKRFEHSKSTSSKIETRLSFPLTLDIYPYTTPQSASIPTDRNPDPNLNVNSPERRIPYALSGVIVHKGKIDSGHYVSYSREGNDWFRFDDSKVVLVSEKEVLAAQAYLLFYMVESLDVTS
;
A
#
# COMPACT_ATOMS: atom_id res chain seq x y z
N MET A 1 8.75 43.63 -8.63
CA MET A 1 9.20 43.10 -7.34
C MET A 1 9.21 41.59 -7.49
N SER A 2 10.41 41.04 -7.49
CA SER A 2 10.78 39.68 -7.89
C SER A 2 10.90 38.79 -6.64
N ASP A 3 10.05 37.79 -6.50
CA ASP A 3 10.20 36.77 -5.46
C ASP A 3 10.91 35.53 -6.03
N SER A 4 12.11 35.32 -5.51
CA SER A 4 13.03 34.24 -5.81
C SER A 4 12.57 32.92 -5.19
N VAL A 5 12.21 31.96 -6.04
CA VAL A 5 12.12 30.55 -5.69
C VAL A 5 13.53 30.07 -5.31
N LYS A 6 13.75 29.68 -4.05
CA LYS A 6 15.00 29.03 -3.62
C LYS A 6 15.07 27.65 -4.29
N ALA A 7 15.93 27.51 -5.29
CA ALA A 7 16.32 26.23 -5.85
C ALA A 7 17.01 25.38 -4.76
N GLY A 8 16.61 24.11 -4.63
CA GLY A 8 17.32 23.13 -3.82
C GLY A 8 18.78 23.03 -4.25
N ALA A 9 19.71 23.01 -3.30
CA ALA A 9 21.13 22.91 -3.58
C ALA A 9 21.44 21.59 -4.33
N ALA A 10 22.11 21.69 -5.47
CA ALA A 10 22.67 20.52 -6.14
C ALA A 10 23.71 19.84 -5.22
N LEU A 11 23.52 18.56 -4.94
CA LEU A 11 24.47 17.78 -4.16
C LEU A 11 25.82 17.66 -4.90
N PRO A 12 26.96 17.83 -4.22
CA PRO A 12 28.27 17.77 -4.87
C PRO A 12 28.55 16.34 -5.37
N SER A 13 29.08 16.23 -6.59
CA SER A 13 29.60 14.97 -7.12
C SER A 13 30.67 14.38 -6.20
N PRO A 14 30.76 13.05 -6.06
CA PRO A 14 31.72 12.42 -5.15
C PRO A 14 33.15 12.83 -5.50
N LYS A 15 33.85 13.45 -4.54
CA LYS A 15 35.25 13.86 -4.70
C LYS A 15 36.16 12.64 -4.58
N ILE A 16 36.97 12.40 -5.60
CA ILE A 16 38.03 11.39 -5.58
C ILE A 16 39.09 11.81 -4.55
N LEU A 17 39.19 11.07 -3.45
CA LEU A 17 40.22 11.29 -2.42
C LEU A 17 41.55 10.70 -2.90
N LYS A 18 42.56 11.57 -3.02
CA LYS A 18 43.95 11.19 -3.31
C LYS A 18 44.79 11.39 -2.07
N ASN A 19 45.71 10.48 -1.79
CA ASN A 19 46.68 10.66 -0.71
C ASN A 19 47.70 11.77 -1.04
N SER A 20 48.57 12.12 -0.09
CA SER A 20 49.63 13.14 -0.23
C SER A 20 50.66 12.83 -1.34
N LYS A 21 50.60 11.63 -1.94
CA LYS A 21 51.43 11.20 -3.08
C LYS A 21 50.62 11.10 -4.39
N GLY A 22 49.38 11.58 -4.42
CA GLY A 22 48.54 11.66 -5.61
C GLY A 22 47.87 10.33 -6.03
N THR A 23 47.99 9.26 -5.23
CA THR A 23 47.40 7.95 -5.54
C THR A 23 45.92 7.92 -5.17
N VAL A 24 45.07 7.42 -6.08
CA VAL A 24 43.63 7.21 -5.84
C VAL A 24 43.46 6.02 -4.90
N LEU A 25 42.83 6.23 -3.74
CA LEU A 25 42.55 5.14 -2.79
C LEU A 25 41.40 4.27 -3.32
N PRO A 26 41.53 2.93 -3.33
CA PRO A 26 40.41 2.05 -3.64
C PRO A 26 39.32 2.21 -2.58
N THR A 27 38.08 2.37 -3.03
CA THR A 27 36.89 2.73 -2.24
C THR A 27 36.48 1.70 -1.17
N ASN A 28 37.23 0.60 -1.00
CA ASN A 28 36.90 -0.50 -0.11
C ASN A 28 37.64 -0.50 1.24
N GLN A 29 38.38 0.54 1.59
CA GLN A 29 38.71 0.79 2.99
C GLN A 29 37.63 1.68 3.58
N LEU A 30 36.49 1.06 3.91
CA LEU A 30 35.47 1.65 4.77
C LEU A 30 36.19 2.18 6.01
N ALA A 31 36.11 3.50 6.21
CA ALA A 31 36.26 4.06 7.54
C ALA A 31 35.41 3.21 8.48
N HIS A 32 35.98 2.76 9.61
CA HIS A 32 35.16 2.20 10.67
C HIS A 32 34.16 3.29 11.05
N VAL A 33 32.92 3.16 10.57
CA VAL A 33 31.81 4.01 10.98
C VAL A 33 31.46 3.52 12.38
N GLU A 34 32.16 4.06 13.37
CA GLU A 34 31.98 3.72 14.78
C GLU A 34 30.56 4.08 15.25
N TYR A 35 29.91 5.00 14.54
CA TYR A 35 28.54 5.44 14.77
C TYR A 35 27.79 5.57 13.45
N GLY A 36 26.61 4.96 13.33
CA GLY A 36 25.82 4.92 12.08
C GLY A 36 25.50 6.30 11.44
N CYS A 37 25.74 7.40 12.16
CA CYS A 37 25.62 8.78 11.67
C CYS A 37 26.42 9.77 12.57
N GLU A 38 26.98 10.84 12.00
CA GLU A 38 27.76 11.85 12.76
C GLU A 38 26.91 12.60 13.81
N HIS A 39 25.62 12.76 13.54
CA HIS A 39 24.70 13.42 14.47
C HIS A 39 24.48 12.57 15.73
N ILE A 40 24.33 11.25 15.59
CA ILE A 40 24.12 10.37 16.75
C ILE A 40 25.40 10.25 17.57
N GLN A 41 26.57 10.30 16.92
CA GLN A 41 27.85 10.42 17.61
C GLN A 41 27.90 11.67 18.49
N ALA A 42 27.44 12.83 17.99
CA ALA A 42 27.38 14.06 18.78
C ALA A 42 26.42 13.92 19.97
N LEU A 43 25.24 13.32 19.77
CA LEU A 43 24.27 13.08 20.85
C LEU A 43 24.84 12.12 21.91
N LEU A 44 25.43 11.00 21.49
CA LEU A 44 25.99 10.01 22.39
C LEU A 44 27.24 10.54 23.10
N SER A 45 28.00 11.44 22.49
CA SER A 45 29.12 12.12 23.17
C SER A 45 28.62 13.08 24.25
N ALA A 46 27.53 13.80 24.00
CA ALA A 46 26.98 14.78 24.93
C ALA A 46 26.09 14.16 26.03
N ALA A 47 25.31 13.13 25.70
CA ALA A 47 24.18 12.66 26.50
C ALA A 47 23.98 11.13 26.43
N ARG A 48 25.07 10.35 26.46
CA ARG A 48 25.06 8.88 26.31
C ARG A 48 24.07 8.15 27.23
N VAL A 49 24.25 8.34 28.54
CA VAL A 49 23.51 7.63 29.59
C VAL A 49 22.01 7.93 29.54
N PRO A 50 21.55 9.19 29.50
CA PRO A 50 20.12 9.48 29.41
C PRO A 50 19.52 9.00 28.08
N THR A 51 20.24 9.12 26.96
CA THR A 51 19.78 8.63 25.65
C THR A 51 19.52 7.13 25.68
N PHE A 52 20.47 6.32 26.18
CA PHE A 52 20.26 4.88 26.28
C PHE A 52 19.18 4.49 27.29
N LYS A 53 19.02 5.25 28.39
CA LYS A 53 17.94 5.02 29.35
C LYS A 53 16.58 5.23 28.70
N GLN A 54 16.42 6.33 27.96
CA GLN A 54 15.18 6.63 27.25
C GLN A 54 14.91 5.64 26.12
N TYR A 55 15.92 5.33 25.30
CA TYR A 55 15.80 4.35 24.23
C TYR A 55 15.38 2.96 24.75
N ARG A 56 15.97 2.51 25.86
CA ARG A 56 15.56 1.27 26.53
C ARG A 56 14.11 1.31 26.99
N SER A 57 13.67 2.42 27.59
CA SER A 57 12.27 2.57 28.01
C SER A 57 11.31 2.49 26.82
N ILE A 58 11.70 3.06 25.68
CA ILE A 58 10.92 2.98 24.43
C ILE A 58 10.87 1.53 23.94
N LEU A 59 12.02 0.85 23.86
CA LEU A 59 12.07 -0.56 23.44
C LEU A 59 11.22 -1.46 24.34
N GLN A 60 11.23 -1.26 25.66
CA GLN A 60 10.39 -2.03 26.57
C GLN A 60 8.90 -1.83 26.28
N ARG A 61 8.45 -0.58 26.10
CA ARG A 61 7.05 -0.29 25.72
C ARG A 61 6.65 -0.94 24.40
N ILE A 62 7.52 -0.89 23.39
CA ILE A 62 7.28 -1.54 22.08
C ILE A 62 7.04 -3.05 22.22
N HIS A 63 7.71 -3.71 23.17
CA HIS A 63 7.66 -5.16 23.32
C HIS A 63 6.67 -5.67 24.37
N GLU A 64 6.40 -4.88 25.42
CA GLU A 64 5.60 -5.29 26.59
C GLU A 64 4.15 -4.80 26.52
N ASP A 65 3.87 -3.67 25.83
CA ASP A 65 2.51 -3.12 25.70
C ASP A 65 1.79 -3.66 24.46
N PRO A 66 0.44 -3.75 24.46
CA PRO A 66 -0.32 -4.09 23.25
C PRO A 66 -0.03 -3.09 22.12
N SER A 67 0.08 -3.62 20.88
CA SER A 67 0.49 -2.88 19.67
C SER A 67 -0.28 -1.58 19.42
N VAL A 68 -1.51 -1.50 19.96
CA VAL A 68 -2.40 -0.33 19.86
C VAL A 68 -1.85 0.88 20.63
N ILE A 69 -1.26 0.69 21.82
CA ILE A 69 -0.78 1.79 22.68
C ILE A 69 0.41 2.50 22.04
N ILE A 70 1.36 1.74 21.52
CA ILE A 70 2.55 2.26 20.82
C ILE A 70 2.23 2.85 19.43
N GLN A 71 1.03 2.58 18.93
CA GLN A 71 0.47 3.16 17.70
C GLN A 71 -0.49 4.31 17.97
N THR A 72 -0.65 4.74 19.23
CA THR A 72 -1.50 5.88 19.58
C THR A 72 -0.67 7.17 19.66
N HIS A 73 -1.08 8.20 18.93
CA HIS A 73 -0.54 9.56 19.02
C HIS A 73 -1.65 10.55 19.42
N LYS A 74 -1.26 11.77 19.82
CA LYS A 74 -2.21 12.86 20.07
C LYS A 74 -2.27 13.77 18.85
N GLN A 75 -3.45 13.91 18.26
CA GLN A 75 -3.68 14.85 17.17
C GLN A 75 -3.59 16.31 17.67
N HIS A 76 -3.53 17.27 16.74
CA HIS A 76 -3.47 18.71 17.04
C HIS A 76 -4.60 19.23 17.94
N ASP A 77 -5.75 18.54 17.97
CA ASP A 77 -6.89 18.85 18.82
C ASP A 77 -6.84 18.18 20.21
N GLY A 78 -5.76 17.43 20.48
CA GLY A 78 -5.51 16.73 21.74
C GLY A 78 -6.15 15.34 21.84
N ARG A 79 -6.85 14.88 20.80
CA ARG A 79 -7.51 13.55 20.81
C ARG A 79 -6.52 12.42 20.52
N PRO A 80 -6.65 11.26 21.19
CA PRO A 80 -5.84 10.10 20.88
C PRO A 80 -6.32 9.47 19.56
N ALA A 81 -5.40 9.20 18.64
CA ALA A 81 -5.66 8.50 17.38
C ALA A 81 -4.67 7.36 17.18
N VAL A 82 -5.16 6.22 16.70
CA VAL A 82 -4.33 5.03 16.41
C VAL A 82 -3.89 5.08 14.95
N SER A 83 -2.59 5.18 14.71
CA SER A 83 -2.01 5.16 13.37
C SER A 83 -1.72 3.72 12.94
N LEU A 84 -2.19 3.35 11.75
CA LEU A 84 -1.75 2.12 11.11
C LEU A 84 -0.33 2.23 10.59
N ARG A 85 0.21 3.44 10.43
CA ARG A 85 1.62 3.67 10.06
C ARG A 85 2.50 3.72 11.32
N PRO A 86 3.80 3.41 11.20
CA PRO A 86 4.70 3.55 12.32
C PRO A 86 4.70 4.98 12.86
N LEU A 87 4.70 5.11 14.19
CA LEU A 87 4.88 6.37 14.88
C LEU A 87 6.34 6.52 15.31
N TYR A 88 6.74 7.75 15.57
CA TYR A 88 8.10 8.11 15.94
C TYR A 88 8.11 8.64 17.38
N LEU A 89 8.78 7.90 18.27
CA LEU A 89 8.95 8.21 19.68
C LEU A 89 10.25 8.98 19.87
N CYS A 90 10.18 10.24 20.25
CA CYS A 90 11.35 11.09 20.42
C CYS A 90 12.29 10.54 21.51
N LEU A 91 13.60 10.52 21.23
CA LEU A 91 14.62 10.08 22.21
C LEU A 91 14.90 11.12 23.30
N GLN A 92 14.46 12.36 23.12
CA GLN A 92 14.79 13.48 24.01
C GLN A 92 13.56 14.00 24.78
N CYS A 93 12.35 13.61 24.41
CA CYS A 93 11.13 14.00 25.13
C CYS A 93 9.99 12.97 24.96
N PRO A 94 8.90 13.07 25.74
CA PRO A 94 7.77 12.14 25.67
C PRO A 94 6.88 12.26 24.41
N SER A 95 7.33 12.98 23.37
CA SER A 95 6.54 13.18 22.16
C SER A 95 6.46 11.90 21.34
N ILE A 96 5.25 11.60 20.86
CA ILE A 96 4.95 10.53 19.91
C ILE A 96 4.27 11.19 18.74
N ALA A 97 4.88 11.07 17.57
CA ALA A 97 4.50 11.82 16.39
C ALA A 97 4.35 10.90 15.16
N THR A 98 3.46 11.26 14.24
CA THR A 98 3.48 10.73 12.87
C THR A 98 4.73 11.19 12.12
N GLU A 99 4.97 10.67 10.91
CA GLU A 99 6.12 11.08 10.09
C GLU A 99 6.15 12.60 9.83
N ALA A 100 5.01 13.19 9.45
CA ALA A 100 4.92 14.62 9.19
C ALA A 100 5.11 15.46 10.47
N GLU A 101 4.51 15.03 11.58
CA GLU A 101 4.66 15.71 12.88
C GLU A 101 6.07 15.56 13.45
N ARG A 102 6.78 14.46 13.14
CA ARG A 102 8.18 14.26 13.52
C ARG A 102 9.05 15.33 12.86
N ASP A 103 8.87 15.57 11.57
CA ASP A 103 9.68 16.56 10.84
C ASP A 103 9.39 17.97 11.37
N GLN A 104 8.12 18.28 11.64
CA GLN A 104 7.74 19.53 12.33
C GLN A 104 8.34 19.63 13.75
N HIS A 105 8.41 18.52 14.48
CA HIS A 105 9.00 18.45 15.81
C HIS A 105 10.52 18.66 15.80
N VAL A 106 11.21 18.17 14.75
CA VAL A 106 12.64 18.47 14.52
C VAL A 106 12.83 19.96 14.30
N ASP A 107 12.02 20.59 13.44
CA ASP A 107 12.13 22.02 13.14
C ASP A 107 11.81 22.92 14.35
N THR A 108 10.84 22.54 15.18
CA THR A 108 10.36 23.37 16.30
C THR A 108 11.11 23.14 17.61
N LYS A 109 11.56 21.92 17.90
CA LYS A 109 12.23 21.55 19.16
C LYS A 109 13.71 21.22 18.99
N GLY A 110 14.20 21.04 17.76
CA GLY A 110 15.57 20.60 17.49
C GLY A 110 15.86 19.17 17.96
N HIS A 111 14.81 18.36 18.20
CA HIS A 111 14.97 16.98 18.64
C HIS A 111 15.08 16.07 17.42
N VAL A 112 16.32 15.80 17.01
CA VAL A 112 16.63 15.16 15.73
C VAL A 112 16.36 13.65 15.72
N PHE A 113 16.31 13.00 16.88
CA PHE A 113 16.28 11.54 16.95
C PHE A 113 14.97 10.99 17.50
N SER A 114 14.39 10.05 16.75
CA SER A 114 13.17 9.36 17.14
C SER A 114 13.27 7.86 16.85
N ALA A 115 12.74 7.03 17.74
CA ALA A 115 12.64 5.59 17.54
C ALA A 115 11.29 5.22 16.92
N GLU A 116 11.29 4.37 15.90
CA GLU A 116 10.08 3.87 15.24
C GLU A 116 9.31 2.91 16.16
N SER A 117 7.99 3.07 16.26
CA SER A 117 7.14 2.35 17.20
C SER A 117 6.98 0.85 16.93
N ARG A 118 7.26 0.37 15.72
CA ARG A 118 7.08 -1.06 15.38
C ARG A 118 8.30 -1.89 15.74
N SER A 119 9.47 -1.41 15.35
CA SER A 119 10.71 -2.19 15.37
C SER A 119 11.78 -1.60 16.29
N GLY A 120 11.60 -0.35 16.72
CA GLY A 120 12.54 0.38 17.55
C GLY A 120 13.77 0.91 16.81
N HIS A 121 13.79 0.91 15.46
CA HIS A 121 14.88 1.54 14.71
C HIS A 121 14.93 3.04 14.98
N ILE A 122 16.13 3.59 15.11
CA ILE A 122 16.31 5.02 15.35
C ILE A 122 16.42 5.73 14.02
N TYR A 123 15.61 6.76 13.83
CA TYR A 123 15.61 7.64 12.68
C TYR A 123 16.31 8.95 13.03
N CYS A 124 17.13 9.45 12.10
CA CYS A 124 17.78 10.76 12.18
C CYS A 124 17.06 11.76 11.28
N GLY A 125 16.47 12.80 11.86
CA GLY A 125 15.78 13.87 11.11
C GLY A 125 16.67 14.65 10.15
N HIS A 126 17.96 14.80 10.44
CA HIS A 126 18.90 15.52 9.56
C HIS A 126 19.40 14.66 8.40
N CYS A 127 19.69 13.37 8.63
CA CYS A 127 20.07 12.45 7.57
C CYS A 127 18.86 11.99 6.74
N GLN A 128 17.66 12.17 7.28
CA GLN A 128 16.41 11.63 6.76
C GLN A 128 16.48 10.11 6.52
N ASP A 129 17.14 9.40 7.43
CA ASP A 129 17.42 7.97 7.30
C ASP A 129 17.50 7.29 8.67
N PHE A 130 17.37 5.97 8.67
CA PHE A 130 17.60 5.14 9.84
C PHE A 130 19.08 5.02 10.16
N ILE A 131 19.37 4.90 11.45
CA ILE A 131 20.71 4.82 11.99
C ILE A 131 21.06 3.35 12.19
N TYR A 132 22.01 2.87 11.40
CA TYR A 132 22.55 1.51 11.50
C TYR A 132 23.81 1.49 12.37
N ASP A 133 23.62 1.78 13.65
CA ASP A 133 24.69 1.77 14.66
C ASP A 133 24.74 0.42 15.38
N PRO A 134 25.89 -0.29 15.41
CA PRO A 134 25.99 -1.62 16.02
C PRO A 134 25.61 -1.65 17.51
N GLU A 135 25.87 -0.59 18.28
CA GLU A 135 25.53 -0.57 19.71
C GLU A 135 24.02 -0.37 19.92
N LEU A 136 23.39 0.50 19.13
CA LEU A 136 21.94 0.69 19.15
C LEU A 136 21.21 -0.56 18.67
N GLU A 137 21.72 -1.18 17.61
CA GLU A 137 21.15 -2.39 17.02
C GLU A 137 21.19 -3.58 17.99
N ASN A 138 22.33 -3.81 18.65
CA ASN A 138 22.43 -4.84 19.68
C ASN A 138 21.42 -4.64 20.81
N ARG A 139 21.21 -3.40 21.25
CA ARG A 139 20.22 -3.09 22.31
C ARG A 139 18.78 -3.32 21.85
N ARG A 140 18.48 -3.01 20.58
CA ARG A 140 17.20 -3.26 19.93
C ARG A 140 16.88 -4.76 19.90
N LEU A 141 17.82 -5.57 19.43
CA LEU A 141 17.71 -7.04 19.38
C LEU A 141 17.55 -7.66 20.77
N LEU A 142 18.18 -7.09 21.80
CA LEU A 142 18.05 -7.53 23.19
C LEU A 142 16.72 -7.12 23.86
N LYS A 143 15.81 -6.45 23.13
CA LYS A 143 14.47 -6.03 23.62
C LYS A 143 14.54 -5.27 24.95
N GLY A 144 15.61 -4.50 25.16
CA GLY A 144 15.80 -3.74 26.40
C GLY A 144 16.12 -4.57 27.67
N LYS A 145 16.50 -5.85 27.58
CA LYS A 145 16.93 -6.67 28.74
C LYS A 145 18.37 -6.33 29.18
N LYS A 146 18.66 -6.36 30.49
CA LYS A 146 20.00 -6.13 31.05
C LYS A 146 20.75 -7.47 31.14
N ARG A 147 21.65 -7.77 30.20
CA ARG A 147 22.70 -8.79 30.38
C ARG A 147 24.04 -8.24 29.89
N ARG A 148 25.13 -8.79 30.44
CA ARG A 148 26.51 -8.38 30.14
C ARG A 148 26.79 -8.53 28.65
N LEU A 149 27.47 -7.53 28.10
CA LEU A 149 27.90 -7.43 26.72
C LEU A 149 29.04 -8.42 26.48
N GLU A 150 28.73 -9.71 26.34
CA GLU A 150 29.75 -10.72 26.03
C GLU A 150 29.39 -11.69 24.89
N ASP A 151 28.16 -11.74 24.37
CA ASP A 151 27.82 -12.65 23.26
C ASP A 151 26.80 -12.03 22.29
N VAL A 152 27.23 -11.45 21.16
CA VAL A 152 26.40 -11.44 19.92
C VAL A 152 27.23 -11.44 18.62
N THR A 153 28.47 -10.96 18.54
CA THR A 153 29.21 -11.01 17.26
C THR A 153 30.72 -11.17 17.48
N ASN A 154 31.31 -12.24 16.96
CA ASN A 154 32.77 -12.37 16.92
C ASN A 154 33.35 -11.47 15.81
N ALA A 155 34.63 -11.10 15.93
CA ALA A 155 35.32 -10.27 14.93
C ALA A 155 35.28 -10.89 13.50
N GLU A 156 35.16 -12.22 13.41
CA GLU A 156 35.01 -12.94 12.16
C GLU A 156 33.60 -12.80 11.56
N ASP A 157 32.54 -12.79 12.37
CA ASP A 157 31.17 -12.52 11.89
C ASP A 157 31.04 -11.10 11.35
N HIS A 158 31.75 -10.16 11.98
CA HIS A 158 31.78 -8.77 11.55
C HIS A 158 32.52 -8.60 10.22
N LYS A 159 33.58 -9.38 9.99
CA LYS A 159 34.25 -9.48 8.67
C LYS A 159 33.34 -10.09 7.62
N LEU A 160 32.67 -11.19 7.94
CA LEU A 160 31.74 -11.86 7.02
C LEU A 160 30.57 -10.95 6.65
N THR A 161 30.00 -10.24 7.63
CA THR A 161 28.95 -9.25 7.39
C THR A 161 29.46 -8.13 6.49
N ILE A 162 30.66 -7.59 6.72
CA ILE A 162 31.24 -6.55 5.85
C ILE A 162 31.55 -7.08 4.44
N SER A 163 32.00 -8.33 4.31
CA SER A 163 32.37 -8.90 3.00
C SER A 163 31.18 -9.37 2.18
N HIS A 164 30.03 -9.62 2.82
CA HIS A 164 28.83 -10.17 2.17
C HIS A 164 27.60 -9.25 2.23
N ALA A 165 27.60 -8.21 3.06
CA ALA A 165 26.57 -7.18 3.02
C ALA A 165 26.87 -6.22 1.87
N ASN A 166 25.96 -6.17 0.89
CA ASN A 166 25.93 -5.06 -0.04
C ASN A 166 25.52 -3.81 0.74
N PHE A 167 26.27 -2.72 0.58
CA PHE A 167 25.83 -1.41 1.02
C PHE A 167 24.52 -1.11 0.28
N LEU A 168 23.39 -1.11 0.99
CA LEU A 168 22.14 -0.57 0.47
C LEU A 168 22.32 0.95 0.41
N PRO A 169 22.53 1.56 -0.77
CA PRO A 169 22.40 3.01 -0.83
C PRO A 169 20.97 3.31 -0.36
N CYS A 170 20.80 4.27 0.57
CA CYS A 170 19.48 4.64 1.12
C CYS A 170 18.52 5.28 0.09
N ARG A 171 18.68 4.95 -1.19
CA ARG A 171 18.03 5.54 -2.37
C ARG A 171 17.40 4.53 -3.33
N ALA A 172 17.58 3.23 -3.14
CA ALA A 172 16.91 2.23 -3.99
C ALA A 172 15.41 2.12 -3.63
N ILE A 173 14.65 3.13 -4.03
CA ILE A 173 13.19 3.26 -3.83
C ILE A 173 12.37 2.35 -4.77
N GLY A 174 13.03 1.46 -5.51
CA GLY A 174 12.37 0.53 -6.43
C GLY A 174 11.87 1.16 -7.73
N LEU A 175 12.23 2.42 -8.03
CA LEU A 175 11.83 3.08 -9.27
C LEU A 175 12.61 2.54 -10.46
N ARG A 176 12.02 1.61 -11.20
CA ARG A 176 12.63 1.05 -12.41
C ARG A 176 11.57 0.63 -13.41
N GLY A 177 11.79 0.94 -14.69
CA GLY A 177 10.88 0.55 -15.77
C GLY A 177 11.03 -0.92 -16.16
N LEU A 178 10.07 -1.45 -16.90
CA LEU A 178 10.09 -2.83 -17.43
C LEU A 178 10.19 -2.79 -18.95
N TYR A 179 11.16 -3.49 -19.55
CA TYR A 179 11.22 -3.55 -21.01
C TYR A 179 9.99 -4.24 -21.59
N ASN A 180 9.46 -3.66 -22.67
CA ASN A 180 8.42 -4.30 -23.45
C ASN A 180 9.05 -5.41 -24.30
N MET A 181 8.62 -6.65 -24.08
CA MET A 181 9.13 -7.83 -24.80
C MET A 181 8.18 -8.27 -25.92
N GLY A 182 7.38 -7.34 -26.45
CA GLY A 182 6.45 -7.56 -27.55
C GLY A 182 5.14 -6.82 -27.28
N GLN A 183 4.22 -7.49 -26.58
CA GLN A 183 2.92 -6.93 -26.20
C GLN A 183 2.70 -7.02 -24.68
N THR A 184 3.76 -6.83 -23.90
CA THR A 184 3.76 -7.09 -22.44
C THR A 184 3.35 -5.88 -21.59
N CYS A 185 2.81 -4.81 -22.20
CA CYS A 185 2.43 -3.60 -21.47
C CYS A 185 1.33 -3.85 -20.42
N PHE A 186 0.41 -4.80 -20.67
CA PHE A 186 -0.63 -5.17 -19.70
C PHE A 186 -0.02 -5.85 -18.45
N MET A 187 1.10 -6.58 -18.62
CA MET A 187 1.84 -7.19 -17.51
C MET A 187 2.64 -6.12 -16.76
N SER A 188 3.33 -5.24 -17.51
CA SER A 188 4.22 -4.25 -16.92
C SER A 188 3.45 -3.35 -15.95
N VAL A 189 2.27 -2.86 -16.33
CA VAL A 189 1.47 -1.99 -15.46
C VAL A 189 1.00 -2.69 -14.18
N VAL A 190 0.61 -3.96 -14.24
CA VAL A 190 0.19 -4.73 -13.05
C VAL A 190 1.38 -4.99 -12.13
N LEU A 191 2.52 -5.41 -12.69
CA LEU A 191 3.73 -5.64 -11.92
C LEU A 191 4.21 -4.37 -11.21
N GLN A 192 4.19 -3.22 -11.89
CA GLN A 192 4.53 -1.93 -11.27
C GLN A 192 3.62 -1.58 -10.09
N THR A 193 2.32 -1.89 -10.18
CA THR A 193 1.40 -1.68 -9.05
C THR A 193 1.66 -2.62 -7.87
N LEU A 194 2.15 -3.83 -8.12
CA LEU A 194 2.53 -4.79 -7.07
C LEU A 194 3.87 -4.43 -6.41
N ILE A 195 4.86 -3.99 -7.19
CA ILE A 195 6.20 -3.62 -6.69
C ILE A 195 6.11 -2.39 -5.78
N HIS A 196 5.30 -1.40 -6.15
CA HIS A 196 5.08 -0.19 -5.34
C HIS A 196 4.00 -0.38 -4.26
N ASN A 197 3.54 -1.62 -4.01
CA ASN A 197 2.66 -1.92 -2.91
C ASN A 197 3.46 -2.25 -1.64
N PRO A 198 3.37 -1.47 -0.56
CA PRO A 198 4.19 -1.67 0.63
C PRO A 198 3.89 -2.98 1.35
N PHE A 199 2.67 -3.52 1.28
CA PHE A 199 2.34 -4.80 1.91
C PHE A 199 3.05 -5.96 1.20
N ILE A 200 3.04 -5.94 -0.14
CA ILE A 200 3.71 -6.95 -0.96
C ILE A 200 5.23 -6.79 -0.86
N ARG A 201 5.74 -5.57 -0.96
CA ARG A 201 7.16 -5.25 -0.78
C ARG A 201 7.69 -5.78 0.55
N ASN A 202 7.01 -5.47 1.66
CA ASN A 202 7.44 -5.89 2.97
C ASN A 202 7.44 -7.41 3.11
N PHE A 203 6.47 -8.11 2.52
CA PHE A 203 6.41 -9.57 2.54
C PHE A 203 7.63 -10.21 1.84
N TYR A 204 7.96 -9.78 0.62
CA TYR A 204 9.09 -10.34 -0.12
C TYR A 204 10.44 -9.95 0.50
N LEU A 205 10.63 -8.67 0.86
CA LEU A 205 11.86 -8.21 1.51
C LEU A 205 12.05 -8.77 2.94
N SER A 206 11.01 -9.31 3.57
CA SER A 206 11.10 -10.06 4.84
C SER A 206 11.27 -11.57 4.65
N GLU A 207 11.71 -12.00 3.47
CA GLU A 207 11.87 -13.41 3.09
C GLU A 207 10.57 -14.24 3.19
N GLY A 208 9.42 -13.63 2.88
CA GLY A 208 8.11 -14.29 2.95
C GLY A 208 7.93 -15.44 1.95
N HIS A 209 8.68 -15.43 0.85
CA HIS A 209 8.73 -16.53 -0.12
C HIS A 209 10.18 -16.78 -0.53
N LYS A 210 10.79 -17.84 -0.02
CA LYS A 210 12.19 -18.16 -0.30
C LYS A 210 12.30 -19.06 -1.52
N LYS A 211 13.13 -18.66 -2.48
CA LYS A 211 13.45 -19.49 -3.66
C LYS A 211 14.05 -20.85 -3.27
N GLU A 212 14.84 -20.88 -2.20
CA GLU A 212 15.49 -22.09 -1.67
C GLU A 212 14.50 -23.14 -1.16
N ASP A 213 13.38 -22.68 -0.60
CA ASP A 213 12.31 -23.53 -0.08
C ASP A 213 11.27 -23.87 -1.17
N CYS A 214 11.38 -23.27 -2.36
CA CYS A 214 10.42 -23.43 -3.44
C CYS A 214 10.87 -24.51 -4.44
N GLN A 215 10.07 -25.56 -4.56
CA GLN A 215 10.32 -26.66 -5.52
C GLN A 215 9.61 -26.47 -6.87
N LYS A 216 8.83 -25.38 -7.04
CA LYS A 216 8.03 -25.15 -8.26
C LYS A 216 8.90 -24.54 -9.36
N GLU A 217 9.02 -25.26 -10.47
CA GLU A 217 9.62 -24.72 -11.69
C GLU A 217 8.74 -23.58 -12.24
N GLY A 218 9.35 -22.46 -12.62
CA GLY A 218 8.61 -21.29 -13.11
C GLY A 218 7.70 -20.63 -12.06
N CYS A 219 8.05 -20.69 -10.77
CA CYS A 219 7.26 -20.03 -9.72
C CYS A 219 7.20 -18.50 -9.94
N VAL A 220 5.99 -17.97 -10.08
CA VAL A 220 5.72 -16.52 -10.22
C VAL A 220 6.10 -15.78 -8.94
N SER A 221 5.89 -16.39 -7.76
CA SER A 221 6.30 -15.82 -6.49
C SER A 221 7.83 -15.69 -6.38
N CYS A 222 8.61 -16.68 -6.85
CA CYS A 222 10.07 -16.57 -6.90
C CYS A 222 10.53 -15.49 -7.90
N ALA A 223 9.87 -15.38 -9.05
CA ALA A 223 10.19 -14.35 -10.03
C ALA A 223 9.91 -12.94 -9.48
N LEU A 224 8.84 -12.79 -8.69
CA LEU A 224 8.51 -11.52 -8.05
C LEU A 224 9.50 -11.18 -6.92
N ASP A 225 9.90 -12.17 -6.13
CA ASP A 225 10.97 -12.04 -5.11
C ASP A 225 12.28 -11.53 -5.73
N GLU A 226 12.72 -12.14 -6.83
CA GLU A 226 13.90 -11.70 -7.58
C GLU A 226 13.77 -10.25 -8.06
N MET A 227 12.60 -9.85 -8.54
CA MET A 227 12.33 -8.46 -8.93
C MET A 227 12.46 -7.50 -7.75
N PHE A 228 11.92 -7.85 -6.58
CA PHE A 228 12.05 -7.01 -5.37
C PHE A 228 13.50 -6.85 -4.96
N VAL A 229 14.27 -7.94 -4.93
CA VAL A 229 15.70 -7.90 -4.62
C VAL A 229 16.42 -7.00 -5.63
N GLU A 230 16.22 -7.18 -6.93
CA GLU A 230 16.90 -6.42 -7.97
C GLU A 230 16.51 -4.93 -7.97
N PHE A 231 15.25 -4.58 -7.68
CA PHE A 231 14.76 -3.20 -7.68
C PHE A 231 15.18 -2.43 -6.42
N HIS A 232 15.34 -3.12 -5.28
CA HIS A 232 15.67 -2.49 -4.01
C HIS A 232 17.13 -2.69 -3.57
N SER A 233 17.93 -3.51 -4.25
CA SER A 233 19.35 -3.67 -3.92
C SER A 233 20.22 -2.59 -4.53
N ASN A 234 19.99 -2.23 -5.80
CA ASN A 234 20.80 -1.27 -6.55
C ASN A 234 19.93 -0.34 -7.38
N GLU A 235 20.19 0.97 -7.29
CA GLU A 235 19.50 1.95 -8.13
C GLU A 235 19.99 1.84 -9.58
N LYS A 236 19.14 1.30 -10.46
CA LYS A 236 19.39 1.18 -11.90
C LYS A 236 18.32 1.94 -12.67
N THR A 237 18.74 2.84 -13.55
CA THR A 237 17.84 3.65 -14.39
C THR A 237 17.43 2.95 -15.69
N GLU A 238 18.14 1.90 -16.09
CA GLU A 238 17.79 1.07 -17.24
C GLU A 238 16.56 0.20 -16.96
N GLY A 239 15.80 -0.13 -18.00
CA GLY A 239 14.69 -1.06 -17.89
C GLY A 239 15.13 -2.41 -17.33
N PHE A 240 14.23 -3.10 -16.64
CA PHE A 240 14.41 -4.48 -16.22
C PHE A 240 13.69 -5.42 -17.18
N GLY A 241 14.37 -6.50 -17.57
CA GLY A 241 13.79 -7.54 -18.38
C GLY A 241 13.16 -8.63 -17.52
N ALA A 242 11.84 -8.63 -17.39
CA ALA A 242 11.11 -9.57 -16.52
C ALA A 242 10.95 -10.98 -17.12
N VAL A 243 12.03 -11.59 -17.62
CA VAL A 243 12.01 -12.87 -18.34
C VAL A 243 11.46 -14.01 -17.48
N ASN A 244 11.91 -14.12 -16.22
CA ASN A 244 11.45 -15.16 -15.30
C ASN A 244 9.96 -15.00 -14.95
N MET A 245 9.48 -13.76 -14.87
CA MET A 245 8.06 -13.46 -14.65
C MET A 245 7.20 -13.85 -15.87
N LEU A 246 7.68 -13.55 -17.07
CA LEU A 246 7.03 -13.99 -18.32
C LEU A 246 6.96 -15.51 -18.39
N MET A 247 8.08 -16.21 -18.15
CA MET A 247 8.13 -17.67 -18.19
C MET A 247 7.24 -18.30 -17.12
N GLY A 248 7.26 -17.77 -15.88
CA GLY A 248 6.39 -18.25 -14.82
C GLY A 248 4.91 -18.01 -15.10
N SER A 249 4.57 -16.85 -15.68
CA SER A 249 3.20 -16.56 -16.15
C SER A 249 2.78 -17.54 -17.26
N TRP A 250 3.70 -17.91 -18.14
CA TRP A 250 3.47 -18.87 -19.23
C TRP A 250 3.20 -20.28 -18.77
N LEU A 251 4.00 -20.78 -17.82
CA LEU A 251 3.80 -22.10 -17.25
C LEU A 251 2.55 -22.18 -16.37
N ALA A 252 2.15 -21.08 -15.73
CA ALA A 252 0.97 -21.04 -14.87
C ALA A 252 -0.34 -20.75 -15.63
N GLY A 253 -0.30 -20.12 -16.81
CA GLY A 253 -1.48 -19.79 -17.59
C GLY A 253 -1.19 -19.62 -19.09
N GLU A 254 -1.39 -20.69 -19.87
CA GLU A 254 -1.11 -20.71 -21.31
C GLU A 254 -1.86 -19.62 -22.10
N ALA A 255 -3.09 -19.26 -21.69
CA ALA A 255 -3.91 -18.26 -22.38
C ALA A 255 -3.44 -16.80 -22.15
N LEU A 256 -2.83 -16.51 -21.00
CA LEU A 256 -2.41 -15.16 -20.60
C LEU A 256 -0.97 -14.85 -20.95
N ALA A 257 -0.22 -15.86 -21.39
CA ALA A 257 1.19 -15.74 -21.69
C ALA A 257 1.49 -15.64 -23.19
N GLY A 258 0.50 -15.17 -23.95
CA GLY A 258 0.62 -14.97 -25.38
C GLY A 258 1.49 -13.78 -25.77
N TYR A 259 2.03 -13.87 -26.98
CA TYR A 259 2.59 -12.75 -27.76
C TYR A 259 1.54 -11.68 -28.12
N SER A 260 0.27 -11.85 -27.73
CA SER A 260 -0.89 -11.02 -28.05
C SER A 260 -1.25 -10.06 -26.91
N GLN A 261 -1.89 -8.95 -27.26
CA GLN A 261 -2.54 -8.06 -26.29
C GLN A 261 -3.58 -8.81 -25.45
N GLN A 262 -3.59 -8.54 -24.14
CA GLN A 262 -4.53 -9.08 -23.16
C GLN A 262 -5.01 -7.96 -22.22
N ASP A 263 -6.06 -8.26 -21.46
CA ASP A 263 -6.64 -7.32 -20.51
C ASP A 263 -5.82 -7.27 -19.19
N ALA A 264 -5.46 -6.07 -18.74
CA ALA A 264 -4.70 -5.89 -17.50
C ALA A 264 -5.47 -6.33 -16.23
N HIS A 265 -6.80 -6.25 -16.23
CA HIS A 265 -7.63 -6.73 -15.10
C HIS A 265 -7.61 -8.25 -15.02
N GLU A 266 -7.70 -8.94 -16.16
CA GLU A 266 -7.61 -10.40 -16.22
C GLU A 266 -6.23 -10.89 -15.76
N TYR A 267 -5.16 -10.23 -16.23
CA TYR A 267 -3.80 -10.53 -15.76
C TYR A 267 -3.62 -10.24 -14.26
N MET A 268 -4.21 -9.17 -13.72
CA MET A 268 -4.19 -8.90 -12.28
C MET A 268 -4.87 -10.02 -11.49
N GLN A 269 -6.05 -10.48 -11.91
CA GLN A 269 -6.75 -11.58 -11.25
C GLN A 269 -5.96 -12.88 -11.32
N PHE A 270 -5.35 -13.18 -12.47
CA PHE A 270 -4.42 -14.30 -12.62
C PHE A 270 -3.24 -14.21 -11.67
N MET A 271 -2.60 -13.04 -11.58
CA MET A 271 -1.46 -12.82 -10.69
C MET A 271 -1.86 -13.01 -9.23
N LEU A 272 -2.96 -12.42 -8.77
CA LEU A 272 -3.43 -12.58 -7.39
C LEU A 272 -3.78 -14.04 -7.07
N ASN A 273 -4.45 -14.75 -7.97
CA ASN A 273 -4.77 -16.17 -7.77
C ASN A 273 -3.50 -17.04 -7.76
N THR A 274 -2.57 -16.80 -8.67
CA THR A 274 -1.30 -17.54 -8.74
C THR A 274 -0.47 -17.31 -7.47
N LEU A 275 -0.36 -16.06 -7.02
CA LEU A 275 0.34 -15.70 -5.78
C LEU A 275 -0.34 -16.27 -4.54
N HIS A 276 -1.68 -16.34 -4.51
CA HIS A 276 -2.40 -17.05 -3.45
C HIS A 276 -1.97 -18.52 -3.39
N LEU A 277 -2.02 -19.24 -4.52
CA LEU A 277 -1.68 -20.67 -4.60
C LEU A 277 -0.18 -20.96 -4.36
N GLN A 278 0.70 -20.01 -4.63
CA GLN A 278 2.16 -20.16 -4.48
C GLN A 278 2.69 -19.68 -3.12
N ASN A 279 1.86 -19.03 -2.31
CA ASN A 279 2.21 -18.57 -0.95
C ASN A 279 1.27 -19.19 0.10
N ASP A 280 1.09 -20.51 0.02
CA ASP A 280 0.32 -21.33 0.98
C ASP A 280 -1.14 -20.87 1.19
N GLY A 281 -1.74 -20.33 0.13
CA GLY A 281 -3.15 -19.99 0.08
C GLY A 281 -4.04 -21.21 0.27
N VAL A 282 -5.10 -21.02 1.07
CA VAL A 282 -6.15 -22.00 1.30
C VAL A 282 -7.50 -21.39 0.96
N ALA A 283 -8.41 -22.20 0.42
CA ALA A 283 -9.79 -21.82 0.14
C ALA A 283 -10.64 -21.73 1.43
N SER A 284 -10.21 -20.89 2.36
CA SER A 284 -10.84 -20.65 3.65
C SER A 284 -10.97 -19.14 3.91
N ASN A 285 -12.02 -18.76 4.66
CA ASN A 285 -12.23 -17.40 5.12
C ASN A 285 -11.09 -16.86 6.02
N ASP A 286 -10.30 -17.76 6.60
CA ASP A 286 -9.20 -17.46 7.52
C ASP A 286 -7.81 -17.68 6.89
N CYS A 287 -7.74 -17.69 5.55
CA CYS A 287 -6.46 -17.80 4.85
C CYS A 287 -5.51 -16.67 5.24
N ARG A 288 -4.26 -17.04 5.52
CA ARG A 288 -3.19 -16.12 5.95
C ARG A 288 -2.16 -15.84 4.85
N CYS A 289 -2.40 -16.24 3.61
CA CYS A 289 -1.49 -15.88 2.52
C CYS A 289 -1.45 -14.35 2.32
N ILE A 290 -0.35 -13.86 1.76
CA ILE A 290 -0.15 -12.42 1.53
C ILE A 290 -1.26 -11.77 0.70
N VAL A 291 -1.80 -12.49 -0.29
CA VAL A 291 -2.89 -12.00 -1.15
C VAL A 291 -4.16 -11.76 -0.34
N HIS A 292 -4.58 -12.73 0.49
CA HIS A 292 -5.78 -12.57 1.31
C HIS A 292 -5.58 -11.61 2.50
N GLN A 293 -4.36 -11.42 2.96
CA GLN A 293 -4.08 -10.37 3.95
C GLN A 293 -4.15 -8.96 3.32
N THR A 294 -3.87 -8.82 2.01
CA THR A 294 -3.71 -7.51 1.35
C THR A 294 -4.95 -7.07 0.57
N PHE A 295 -5.55 -7.96 -0.23
CA PHE A 295 -6.58 -7.61 -1.23
C PHE A 295 -7.95 -8.21 -0.96
N TYR A 296 -8.06 -9.20 -0.07
CA TYR A 296 -9.31 -9.91 0.17
C TYR A 296 -10.28 -9.12 1.04
N GLY A 297 -11.50 -8.95 0.53
CA GLY A 297 -12.64 -8.43 1.24
C GLY A 297 -13.86 -9.34 1.13
N LYS A 298 -14.97 -8.92 1.73
CA LYS A 298 -16.27 -9.58 1.61
C LYS A 298 -17.37 -8.56 1.34
N LEU A 299 -18.23 -8.86 0.38
CA LEU A 299 -19.51 -8.21 0.16
C LEU A 299 -20.60 -8.92 0.97
N CYS A 300 -21.64 -8.19 1.36
CA CYS A 300 -22.89 -8.73 1.87
C CYS A 300 -23.98 -8.44 0.84
N SER A 301 -24.59 -9.49 0.30
CA SER A 301 -25.79 -9.41 -0.53
C SER A 301 -27.02 -9.64 0.35
N THR A 302 -27.80 -8.59 0.55
CA THR A 302 -29.03 -8.60 1.35
C THR A 302 -30.23 -8.63 0.43
N VAL A 303 -31.11 -9.63 0.56
CA VAL A 303 -32.36 -9.76 -0.20
C VAL A 303 -33.54 -9.73 0.75
N THR A 304 -34.42 -8.74 0.60
CA THR A 304 -35.61 -8.53 1.42
C THR A 304 -36.87 -8.74 0.58
N CYS A 305 -37.71 -9.69 0.98
CA CYS A 305 -38.98 -9.99 0.31
C CYS A 305 -39.98 -8.84 0.51
N ASP A 306 -40.63 -8.39 -0.56
CA ASP A 306 -41.57 -7.26 -0.49
C ASP A 306 -42.88 -7.61 0.24
N SER A 307 -43.27 -8.89 0.24
CA SER A 307 -44.53 -9.35 0.84
C SER A 307 -44.40 -9.67 2.33
N CYS A 308 -43.37 -10.40 2.75
CA CYS A 308 -43.22 -10.86 4.14
C CYS A 308 -42.09 -10.18 4.91
N HIS A 309 -41.33 -9.29 4.25
CA HIS A 309 -40.19 -8.56 4.80
C HIS A 309 -39.10 -9.45 5.40
N ASN A 310 -39.06 -10.73 5.03
CA ASN A 310 -37.98 -11.62 5.43
C ASN A 310 -36.71 -11.25 4.67
N THR A 311 -35.62 -11.06 5.41
CA THR A 311 -34.32 -10.69 4.88
C THR A 311 -33.36 -11.87 4.94
N ASN A 312 -32.75 -12.20 3.80
CA ASN A 312 -31.69 -13.19 3.69
C ASN A 312 -30.38 -12.48 3.30
N THR A 313 -29.28 -12.85 3.94
CA THR A 313 -27.95 -12.29 3.67
C THR A 313 -27.00 -13.39 3.19
N ALA A 314 -26.24 -13.12 2.14
CA ALA A 314 -25.13 -13.96 1.67
C ALA A 314 -23.83 -13.15 1.69
N GLU A 315 -22.71 -13.79 2.04
CA GLU A 315 -21.39 -13.16 1.99
C GLU A 315 -20.61 -13.67 0.79
N ASP A 316 -20.16 -12.75 -0.07
CA ASP A 316 -19.40 -13.06 -1.28
C ASP A 316 -17.96 -12.51 -1.16
N PRO A 317 -16.92 -13.34 -1.28
CA PRO A 317 -15.54 -12.86 -1.26
C PRO A 317 -15.22 -12.04 -2.52
N TYR A 318 -14.35 -11.04 -2.38
CA TYR A 318 -13.84 -10.26 -3.51
C TYR A 318 -12.36 -9.91 -3.33
N MET A 319 -11.65 -9.70 -4.43
CA MET A 319 -10.31 -9.10 -4.46
C MET A 319 -10.28 -7.74 -5.18
N ASP A 320 -11.33 -7.45 -5.95
CA ASP A 320 -11.55 -6.18 -6.63
C ASP A 320 -13.04 -5.86 -6.72
N LEU A 321 -13.37 -4.57 -6.84
CA LEU A 321 -14.73 -4.09 -7.13
C LEU A 321 -14.81 -3.64 -8.58
N SER A 322 -15.57 -4.37 -9.39
CA SER A 322 -15.79 -4.03 -10.80
C SER A 322 -17.04 -3.15 -10.97
N LEU A 323 -16.85 -1.85 -11.16
CA LEU A 323 -17.89 -0.82 -11.19
C LEU A 323 -18.33 -0.47 -12.61
N ASP A 324 -19.64 -0.23 -12.77
CA ASP A 324 -20.23 0.27 -14.00
C ASP A 324 -20.01 1.80 -14.13
N VAL A 325 -19.47 2.23 -15.28
CA VAL A 325 -19.17 3.65 -15.58
C VAL A 325 -20.16 4.30 -16.54
N ARG A 326 -21.27 3.63 -16.88
CA ARG A 326 -22.30 4.16 -17.76
C ARG A 326 -22.88 5.45 -17.19
N ASN A 327 -23.00 6.43 -18.06
CA ASN A 327 -23.70 7.66 -17.75
C ASN A 327 -25.19 7.39 -17.83
N LEU A 328 -25.84 7.15 -16.68
CA LEU A 328 -27.29 7.15 -16.64
C LEU A 328 -27.75 8.62 -16.62
N PRO A 329 -28.70 9.03 -17.46
CA PRO A 329 -29.23 10.39 -17.41
C PRO A 329 -29.81 10.63 -16.01
N LYS A 330 -29.15 11.48 -15.21
CA LYS A 330 -29.69 11.94 -13.92
C LYS A 330 -31.08 12.53 -14.21
N LYS A 331 -32.14 11.99 -13.58
CA LYS A 331 -33.49 12.60 -13.62
C LYS A 331 -33.31 14.07 -13.23
N ARG A 332 -33.46 14.98 -14.21
CA ARG A 332 -33.22 16.41 -14.05
C ARG A 332 -34.03 16.94 -12.86
N ARG A 333 -33.35 17.31 -11.76
CA ARG A 333 -33.91 18.32 -10.85
C ARG A 333 -33.88 19.62 -11.62
N HIS A 334 -35.04 20.23 -11.83
CA HIS A 334 -35.18 21.52 -12.48
C HIS A 334 -34.38 22.58 -11.71
N SER A 335 -33.22 22.97 -12.22
CA SER A 335 -32.63 24.28 -11.93
C SER A 335 -31.75 24.72 -13.09
N VAL A 336 -32.12 25.91 -13.56
CA VAL A 336 -31.50 26.91 -14.45
C VAL A 336 -30.14 26.59 -15.09
N ALA A 337 -30.05 26.94 -16.38
CA ALA A 337 -28.93 26.80 -17.30
C ALA A 337 -27.56 27.16 -16.71
N GLU A 338 -26.70 26.14 -16.58
CA GLU A 338 -25.25 26.30 -16.55
C GLU A 338 -24.66 25.65 -17.81
N GLU A 339 -23.64 26.30 -18.35
CA GLU A 339 -22.91 25.94 -19.57
C GLU A 339 -22.51 24.45 -19.60
N ALA A 340 -22.52 23.88 -20.81
CA ALA A 340 -22.27 22.47 -21.06
C ALA A 340 -20.88 22.00 -20.59
N LYS A 341 -20.75 21.69 -19.29
CA LYS A 341 -19.68 20.82 -18.78
C LYS A 341 -19.86 19.45 -19.42
N GLU A 342 -18.78 18.90 -19.97
CA GLU A 342 -18.72 17.49 -20.35
C GLU A 342 -19.32 16.64 -19.21
N PRO A 343 -20.14 15.62 -19.52
CA PRO A 343 -20.81 14.85 -18.48
C PRO A 343 -19.79 13.96 -17.78
N SER A 344 -19.14 14.49 -16.74
CA SER A 344 -18.15 13.79 -15.92
C SER A 344 -18.85 12.90 -14.89
N VAL A 345 -18.55 11.60 -14.92
CA VAL A 345 -19.00 10.64 -13.91
C VAL A 345 -18.03 10.71 -12.71
N ASP A 346 -18.53 10.73 -11.47
CA ASP A 346 -17.68 10.65 -10.27
C ASP A 346 -17.58 9.19 -9.79
N LEU A 347 -16.41 8.76 -9.32
CA LEU A 347 -16.21 7.45 -8.72
C LEU A 347 -17.20 7.17 -7.57
N ARG A 348 -17.55 8.20 -6.80
CA ARG A 348 -18.53 8.12 -5.71
C ARG A 348 -19.92 7.77 -6.21
N ASP A 349 -20.32 8.31 -7.37
CA ASP A 349 -21.60 7.99 -8.02
C ASP A 349 -21.60 6.51 -8.47
N CYS A 350 -20.46 5.98 -8.94
CA CYS A 350 -20.32 4.57 -9.32
C CYS A 350 -20.44 3.63 -8.11
N LEU A 351 -19.80 3.97 -6.98
CA LEU A 351 -19.89 3.20 -5.74
C LEU A 351 -21.31 3.25 -5.15
N GLU A 352 -21.94 4.43 -5.14
CA GLU A 352 -23.32 4.58 -4.67
C GLU A 352 -24.28 3.71 -5.50
N ARG A 353 -24.12 3.69 -6.82
CA ARG A 353 -24.90 2.79 -7.69
C ARG A 353 -24.62 1.32 -7.40
N PHE A 354 -23.36 0.95 -7.20
CA PHE A 354 -22.96 -0.41 -6.87
C PHE A 354 -23.61 -0.91 -5.56
N THR A 355 -23.78 -0.03 -4.57
CA THR A 355 -24.43 -0.36 -3.29
C THR A 355 -25.90 0.07 -3.19
N SER A 356 -26.49 0.53 -4.30
CA SER A 356 -27.89 0.96 -4.33
C SER A 356 -28.84 -0.24 -4.25
N VAL A 357 -30.04 0.01 -3.74
CA VAL A 357 -31.10 -1.02 -3.69
C VAL A 357 -31.63 -1.24 -5.10
N GLU A 358 -31.59 -2.48 -5.58
CA GLU A 358 -32.19 -2.92 -6.84
C GLU A 358 -33.46 -3.74 -6.57
N THR A 359 -34.45 -3.64 -7.45
CA THR A 359 -35.70 -4.42 -7.35
C THR A 359 -35.59 -5.67 -8.22
N LEU A 360 -35.79 -6.83 -7.63
CA LEU A 360 -35.94 -8.12 -8.29
C LEU A 360 -37.42 -8.33 -8.62
N SER A 361 -37.70 -8.72 -9.86
CA SER A 361 -39.07 -9.03 -10.26
C SER A 361 -39.56 -10.32 -9.58
N ALA A 362 -40.88 -10.54 -9.55
CA ALA A 362 -41.43 -11.81 -9.09
C ALA A 362 -40.96 -13.01 -9.94
N GLU A 363 -40.48 -12.75 -11.16
CA GLU A 363 -39.88 -13.76 -12.04
C GLU A 363 -38.41 -14.04 -11.70
N ASP A 364 -37.78 -13.31 -10.80
CA ASP A 364 -36.37 -13.50 -10.47
C ASP A 364 -36.16 -14.02 -9.04
N TYR A 365 -37.19 -14.00 -8.19
CA TYR A 365 -37.08 -14.37 -6.78
C TYR A 365 -38.23 -15.27 -6.28
N THR A 366 -37.85 -16.35 -5.59
CA THR A 366 -38.78 -17.24 -4.88
C THR A 366 -38.51 -17.16 -3.38
N CYS A 367 -39.46 -16.62 -2.63
CA CYS A 367 -39.31 -16.44 -1.19
C CYS A 367 -39.49 -17.78 -0.45
N GLN A 368 -38.50 -18.18 0.35
CA GLN A 368 -38.56 -19.42 1.15
C GLN A 368 -39.66 -19.39 2.24
N LYS A 369 -39.94 -18.21 2.81
CA LYS A 369 -40.97 -18.04 3.84
C LYS A 369 -42.39 -18.03 3.25
N CYS A 370 -42.60 -17.34 2.13
CA CYS A 370 -43.88 -17.33 1.42
C CYS A 370 -44.12 -18.61 0.59
N LYS A 371 -43.04 -19.37 0.30
CA LYS A 371 -43.04 -20.52 -0.63
C LYS A 371 -43.64 -20.19 -2.00
N ALA A 372 -43.45 -18.95 -2.44
CA ALA A 372 -44.04 -18.42 -3.66
C ALA A 372 -43.10 -17.41 -4.33
N ARG A 373 -43.34 -17.16 -5.62
CA ARG A 373 -42.70 -16.09 -6.38
C ARG A 373 -43.14 -14.74 -5.84
N GLN A 374 -42.18 -13.89 -5.51
CA GLN A 374 -42.44 -12.57 -4.91
C GLN A 374 -41.47 -11.55 -5.47
N GLY A 375 -41.90 -10.30 -5.54
CA GLY A 375 -40.96 -9.19 -5.66
C GLY A 375 -40.02 -9.15 -4.45
N ALA A 376 -38.80 -8.70 -4.67
CA ALA A 376 -37.85 -8.48 -3.59
C ALA A 376 -36.95 -7.29 -3.90
N THR A 377 -36.35 -6.75 -2.86
CA THR A 377 -35.26 -5.77 -2.97
C THR A 377 -33.95 -6.45 -2.66
N LYS A 378 -32.92 -6.19 -3.46
CA LYS A 378 -31.56 -6.66 -3.25
C LYS A 378 -30.62 -5.48 -3.06
N GLN A 379 -29.67 -5.60 -2.16
CA GLN A 379 -28.65 -4.58 -1.92
C GLN A 379 -27.30 -5.25 -1.67
N LEU A 380 -26.26 -4.70 -2.28
CA LEU A 380 -24.87 -5.04 -1.97
C LEU A 380 -24.28 -4.01 -1.01
N SER A 381 -23.49 -4.46 -0.05
CA SER A 381 -22.70 -3.59 0.83
C SER A 381 -21.37 -4.25 1.18
N VAL A 382 -20.36 -3.47 1.55
CA VAL A 382 -19.05 -4.01 1.92
C VAL A 382 -19.05 -4.45 3.38
N ARG A 383 -18.87 -5.74 3.63
CA ARG A 383 -18.89 -6.36 4.97
C ARG A 383 -17.50 -6.44 5.60
N ARG A 384 -16.48 -6.70 4.79
CA ARG A 384 -15.05 -6.74 5.17
C ARG A 384 -14.26 -5.99 4.11
N LEU A 385 -13.44 -5.05 4.54
CA LEU A 385 -12.57 -4.25 3.69
C LEU A 385 -11.15 -4.84 3.63
N PRO A 386 -10.50 -4.82 2.46
CA PRO A 386 -9.09 -5.15 2.32
C PRO A 386 -8.20 -3.95 2.64
N PRO A 387 -6.96 -4.14 3.14
CA PRO A 387 -5.98 -3.04 3.25
C PRO A 387 -5.72 -2.32 1.93
N VAL A 388 -5.82 -3.03 0.81
CA VAL A 388 -5.68 -2.48 -0.54
C VAL A 388 -6.95 -2.79 -1.33
N LEU A 389 -7.73 -1.75 -1.59
CA LEU A 389 -8.95 -1.81 -2.38
C LEU A 389 -8.62 -1.59 -3.86
N CYS A 390 -8.75 -2.66 -4.64
CA CYS A 390 -8.67 -2.61 -6.10
C CYS A 390 -10.06 -2.29 -6.68
N ILE A 391 -10.14 -1.29 -7.54
CA ILE A 391 -11.37 -0.92 -8.25
C ILE A 391 -11.12 -1.03 -9.74
N HIS A 392 -11.93 -1.84 -10.41
CA HIS A 392 -11.96 -1.98 -11.85
C HIS A 392 -13.12 -1.20 -12.43
N LEU A 393 -12.86 -0.37 -13.44
CA LEU A 393 -13.87 0.41 -14.16
C LEU A 393 -14.23 -0.33 -15.44
N LYS A 394 -15.46 -0.85 -15.53
CA LYS A 394 -15.97 -1.63 -16.67
C LYS A 394 -16.13 -0.77 -17.92
N ARG A 395 -15.02 -0.50 -18.61
CA ARG A 395 -14.96 0.37 -19.79
C ARG A 395 -15.22 -0.33 -21.11
N PHE A 396 -15.38 -1.65 -21.10
CA PHE A 396 -15.59 -2.42 -22.32
C PHE A 396 -17.00 -2.99 -22.34
N GLU A 397 -17.73 -2.73 -23.41
CA GLU A 397 -19.08 -3.24 -23.62
C GLU A 397 -19.12 -4.14 -24.84
N HIS A 398 -19.85 -5.24 -24.73
CA HIS A 398 -20.16 -6.11 -25.85
C HIS A 398 -21.66 -6.01 -26.13
N SER A 399 -22.03 -5.35 -27.23
CA SER A 399 -23.38 -5.42 -27.79
C SER A 399 -23.47 -6.61 -28.74
N LYS A 400 -24.68 -7.03 -29.13
CA LYS A 400 -24.94 -8.21 -30.00
C LYS A 400 -24.19 -8.20 -31.34
N SER A 401 -23.63 -7.06 -31.76
CA SER A 401 -22.91 -6.89 -33.03
C SER A 401 -21.61 -6.09 -32.95
N THR A 402 -21.35 -5.36 -31.87
CA THR A 402 -20.19 -4.46 -31.76
C THR A 402 -19.67 -4.40 -30.34
N SER A 403 -18.35 -4.42 -30.19
CA SER A 403 -17.70 -4.07 -28.93
C SER A 403 -17.26 -2.62 -28.96
N SER A 404 -17.48 -1.89 -27.88
CA SER A 404 -17.09 -0.48 -27.78
C SER A 404 -16.44 -0.16 -26.44
N LYS A 405 -15.49 0.79 -26.46
CA LYS A 405 -14.85 1.33 -25.28
C LYS A 405 -15.61 2.58 -24.80
N ILE A 406 -15.91 2.63 -23.51
CA ILE A 406 -16.46 3.81 -22.83
C ILE A 406 -15.31 4.78 -22.55
N GLU A 407 -15.23 5.82 -23.37
CA GLU A 407 -14.22 6.88 -23.23
C GLU A 407 -14.64 8.00 -22.27
N THR A 408 -15.83 7.90 -21.67
CA THR A 408 -16.34 8.87 -20.69
C THR A 408 -15.33 9.09 -19.57
N ARG A 409 -14.99 10.37 -19.35
CA ARG A 409 -14.09 10.77 -18.28
C ARG A 409 -14.74 10.50 -16.92
N LEU A 410 -14.00 9.82 -16.05
CA LEU A 410 -14.39 9.55 -14.68
C LEU A 410 -13.46 10.33 -13.74
N SER A 411 -14.04 11.12 -12.84
CA SER A 411 -13.34 11.82 -11.77
C SER A 411 -13.17 10.89 -10.57
N PHE A 412 -11.98 10.82 -10.00
CA PHE A 412 -11.69 10.04 -8.79
C PHE A 412 -10.82 10.87 -7.85
N PRO A 413 -11.02 10.77 -6.52
CA PRO A 413 -10.28 11.59 -5.56
C PRO A 413 -8.92 10.98 -5.17
N LEU A 414 -8.01 11.78 -4.59
CA LEU A 414 -6.81 11.25 -3.94
C LEU A 414 -7.14 10.48 -2.65
N THR A 415 -8.19 10.88 -1.94
CA THR A 415 -8.67 10.19 -0.74
C THR A 415 -10.14 9.83 -0.91
N LEU A 416 -10.44 8.55 -0.73
CA LEU A 416 -11.77 7.98 -0.89
C LEU A 416 -12.27 7.46 0.45
N ASP A 417 -13.38 8.00 0.93
CA ASP A 417 -14.07 7.48 2.12
C ASP A 417 -14.99 6.33 1.71
N ILE A 418 -14.74 5.14 2.25
CA ILE A 418 -15.50 3.93 1.93
C ILE A 418 -16.64 3.65 2.92
N TYR A 419 -16.65 4.32 4.07
CA TYR A 419 -17.65 4.08 5.12
C TYR A 419 -19.12 4.06 4.61
N PRO A 420 -19.58 4.98 3.74
CA PRO A 420 -20.97 5.00 3.27
C PRO A 420 -21.42 3.74 2.51
N TYR A 421 -20.47 2.96 1.99
CA TYR A 421 -20.70 1.77 1.17
C TYR A 421 -20.58 0.47 1.97
N THR A 422 -20.33 0.57 3.29
CA THR A 422 -20.19 -0.59 4.18
C THR A 422 -21.53 -1.05 4.75
N THR A 423 -21.61 -2.33 5.15
CA THR A 423 -22.79 -2.85 5.85
C THR A 423 -22.97 -2.08 7.16
N PRO A 424 -24.13 -1.44 7.41
CA PRO A 424 -24.38 -0.74 8.66
C PRO A 424 -24.21 -1.71 9.82
N GLN A 425 -23.32 -1.39 10.75
CA GLN A 425 -23.26 -2.11 12.00
C GLN A 425 -24.52 -1.74 12.76
N SER A 426 -25.44 -2.68 12.95
CA SER A 426 -26.57 -2.48 13.85
C SER A 426 -25.96 -2.15 15.20
N ALA A 427 -26.01 -0.88 15.60
CA ALA A 427 -25.83 -0.52 16.98
C ALA A 427 -27.04 -1.12 17.70
N SER A 428 -26.96 -2.39 18.08
CA SER A 428 -27.68 -2.87 19.24
C SER A 428 -27.10 -2.09 20.41
N ILE A 429 -27.56 -0.85 20.59
CA ILE A 429 -27.53 -0.20 21.89
C ILE A 429 -28.37 -1.16 22.74
N PRO A 430 -27.80 -1.88 23.72
CA PRO A 430 -28.62 -2.59 24.68
C PRO A 430 -29.28 -1.50 25.51
N THR A 431 -30.49 -1.08 25.11
CA THR A 431 -31.39 -0.40 26.03
C THR A 431 -31.73 -1.44 27.08
N ASP A 432 -31.24 -1.23 28.29
CA ASP A 432 -31.36 -2.09 29.46
C ASP A 432 -30.55 -3.39 29.47
N ARG A 433 -29.27 -3.28 29.85
CA ARG A 433 -28.62 -4.09 30.91
C ARG A 433 -27.15 -3.68 31.05
N ASN A 434 -26.66 -3.74 32.29
CA ASN A 434 -25.31 -3.37 32.74
C ASN A 434 -24.23 -3.36 31.65
N PRO A 435 -23.44 -2.28 31.51
CA PRO A 435 -22.31 -2.27 30.59
C PRO A 435 -21.33 -3.37 31.01
N ASP A 436 -21.15 -4.35 30.13
CA ASP A 436 -20.10 -5.35 30.24
C ASP A 436 -18.75 -4.60 30.10
N PRO A 437 -17.85 -4.63 31.09
CA PRO A 437 -16.58 -3.90 31.03
C PRO A 437 -15.63 -4.41 29.92
N ASN A 438 -16.01 -5.46 29.20
CA ASN A 438 -15.27 -6.05 28.09
C ASN A 438 -15.90 -5.77 26.70
N LEU A 439 -16.99 -5.01 26.61
CA LEU A 439 -17.51 -4.52 25.33
C LEU A 439 -16.66 -3.34 24.87
N ASN A 440 -15.84 -3.57 23.85
CA ASN A 440 -15.00 -2.56 23.21
C ASN A 440 -15.91 -1.51 22.54
N VAL A 441 -16.14 -0.37 23.22
CA VAL A 441 -17.04 0.74 22.79
C VAL A 441 -16.46 1.56 21.61
N ASN A 442 -15.34 1.12 21.05
CA ASN A 442 -14.68 1.75 19.91
C ASN A 442 -15.46 1.54 18.59
N SER A 443 -16.55 2.29 18.40
CA SER A 443 -17.11 2.47 17.06
C SER A 443 -16.18 3.42 16.30
N PRO A 444 -15.66 3.08 15.10
CA PRO A 444 -14.84 4.04 14.35
C PRO A 444 -15.65 5.32 14.08
N GLU A 445 -14.96 6.45 13.85
CA GLU A 445 -15.63 7.57 13.19
C GLU A 445 -16.36 7.02 11.94
N ARG A 446 -17.48 7.63 11.53
CA ARG A 446 -18.24 7.19 10.35
C ARG A 446 -17.48 7.50 9.03
N ARG A 447 -16.19 7.18 8.99
CA ARG A 447 -15.22 7.46 7.94
C ARG A 447 -14.16 6.36 7.94
N ILE A 448 -13.82 5.88 6.75
CA ILE A 448 -12.73 4.93 6.53
C ILE A 448 -11.97 5.43 5.30
N PRO A 449 -10.97 6.31 5.48
CA PRO A 449 -10.24 6.93 4.38
C PRO A 449 -9.24 5.96 3.74
N TYR A 450 -9.29 5.87 2.42
CA TYR A 450 -8.29 5.22 1.60
C TYR A 450 -7.57 6.23 0.72
N ALA A 451 -6.25 6.19 0.69
CA ALA A 451 -5.42 7.02 -0.17
C ALA A 451 -5.15 6.31 -1.52
N LEU A 452 -5.26 7.04 -2.61
CA LEU A 452 -4.91 6.58 -3.95
C LEU A 452 -3.39 6.30 -3.99
N SER A 453 -3.06 5.10 -4.43
CA SER A 453 -1.68 4.58 -4.49
C SER A 453 -1.24 4.24 -5.91
N GLY A 454 -2.18 3.89 -6.79
CA GLY A 454 -1.90 3.56 -8.17
C GLY A 454 -3.08 3.72 -9.11
N VAL A 455 -2.79 3.97 -10.38
CA VAL A 455 -3.76 4.10 -11.47
C VAL A 455 -3.23 3.37 -12.69
N ILE A 456 -3.99 2.45 -13.27
CA ILE A 456 -3.67 1.87 -14.59
C ILE A 456 -4.59 2.51 -15.62
N VAL A 457 -4.02 2.89 -16.76
CA VAL A 457 -4.71 3.55 -17.86
C VAL A 457 -4.55 2.72 -19.11
N HIS A 458 -5.65 2.52 -19.84
CA HIS A 458 -5.63 1.93 -21.16
C HIS A 458 -5.80 3.02 -22.24
N LYS A 459 -4.82 3.17 -23.12
CA LYS A 459 -4.86 4.09 -24.27
C LYS A 459 -5.14 3.28 -25.55
N GLY A 460 -6.05 3.75 -26.40
CA GLY A 460 -6.41 3.04 -27.64
C GLY A 460 -7.78 2.36 -27.59
N LYS A 461 -8.05 1.53 -28.60
CA LYS A 461 -9.30 0.81 -28.84
C LYS A 461 -9.32 -0.52 -28.10
N ILE A 462 -10.47 -1.21 -28.10
CA ILE A 462 -10.64 -2.49 -27.37
C ILE A 462 -9.74 -3.61 -27.89
N ASP A 463 -9.48 -3.64 -29.19
CA ASP A 463 -8.71 -4.65 -29.92
C ASP A 463 -7.24 -4.27 -30.13
N SER A 464 -6.88 -3.03 -29.78
CA SER A 464 -5.54 -2.49 -29.94
C SER A 464 -5.32 -1.30 -29.01
N GLY A 465 -4.38 -1.44 -28.08
CA GLY A 465 -4.06 -0.38 -27.15
C GLY A 465 -2.74 -0.58 -26.42
N HIS A 466 -2.50 0.35 -25.50
CA HIS A 466 -1.28 0.42 -24.71
C HIS A 466 -1.63 0.78 -23.27
N TYR A 467 -1.05 0.05 -22.33
CA TYR A 467 -1.24 0.29 -20.92
C TYR A 467 -0.10 1.13 -20.35
N VAL A 468 -0.45 2.08 -19.49
CA VAL A 468 0.49 2.89 -18.70
C VAL A 468 0.00 2.90 -17.26
N SER A 469 0.91 2.83 -16.29
CA SER A 469 0.56 2.95 -14.87
C SER A 469 1.12 4.22 -14.26
N TYR A 470 0.46 4.66 -13.20
CA TYR A 470 0.91 5.67 -12.27
C TYR A 470 1.01 5.00 -10.90
N SER A 471 2.13 5.13 -10.21
CA SER A 471 2.29 4.65 -8.84
C SER A 471 2.86 5.75 -7.96
N ARG A 472 2.41 5.80 -6.71
CA ARG A 472 2.89 6.76 -5.71
C ARG A 472 4.02 6.14 -4.91
N GLU A 473 5.14 6.84 -4.78
CA GLU A 473 6.23 6.49 -3.85
C GLU A 473 6.47 7.71 -2.94
N GLY A 474 6.22 7.54 -1.64
CA GLY A 474 6.18 8.66 -0.69
C GLY A 474 5.09 9.68 -1.07
N ASN A 475 5.51 10.92 -1.36
CA ASN A 475 4.62 12.01 -1.77
C ASN A 475 4.64 12.28 -3.27
N ASP A 476 5.49 11.58 -4.02
CA ASP A 476 5.69 11.81 -5.44
C ASP A 476 4.97 10.76 -6.29
N TRP A 477 4.56 11.17 -7.49
CA TRP A 477 3.89 10.30 -8.45
C TRP A 477 4.81 10.01 -9.63
N PHE A 478 4.89 8.74 -10.01
CA PHE A 478 5.68 8.29 -11.14
C PHE A 478 4.79 7.61 -12.16
N ARG A 479 4.98 7.97 -13.43
CA ARG A 479 4.34 7.32 -14.57
C ARG A 479 5.30 6.29 -15.16
N PHE A 480 4.84 5.06 -15.27
CA PHE A 480 5.55 3.93 -15.84
C PHE A 480 4.95 3.60 -17.20
N ASP A 481 5.74 3.82 -18.23
CA ASP A 481 5.43 3.55 -19.63
C ASP A 481 6.49 2.56 -20.14
N ASP A 482 6.25 1.28 -19.85
CA ASP A 482 7.23 0.20 -19.97
C ASP A 482 8.56 0.57 -19.31
N SER A 483 9.63 0.70 -20.10
CA SER A 483 10.99 1.00 -19.61
C SER A 483 11.16 2.45 -19.16
N LYS A 484 10.21 3.33 -19.51
CA LYS A 484 10.30 4.76 -19.23
C LYS A 484 9.57 5.11 -17.95
N VAL A 485 10.31 5.62 -16.97
CA VAL A 485 9.78 6.13 -15.70
C VAL A 485 9.92 7.65 -15.67
N VAL A 486 8.84 8.36 -15.34
CA VAL A 486 8.83 9.84 -15.33
C VAL A 486 8.09 10.33 -14.09
N LEU A 487 8.67 11.30 -13.39
CA LEU A 487 7.99 12.05 -12.33
C LEU A 487 6.84 12.89 -12.92
N VAL A 488 5.66 12.81 -12.33
CA VAL A 488 4.45 13.52 -12.80
C VAL A 488 3.74 14.22 -11.65
N SER A 489 2.94 15.23 -11.99
CA SER A 489 2.13 15.95 -11.01
C SER A 489 0.86 15.18 -10.64
N GLU A 490 0.35 15.37 -9.42
CA GLU A 490 -0.96 14.84 -9.00
C GLU A 490 -2.09 15.24 -9.95
N LYS A 491 -2.02 16.46 -10.51
CA LYS A 491 -3.00 16.96 -11.49
C LYS A 491 -3.02 16.12 -12.77
N GLU A 492 -1.87 15.62 -13.22
CA GLU A 492 -1.81 14.70 -14.36
C GLU A 492 -2.48 13.36 -14.02
N VAL A 493 -2.17 12.81 -12.83
CA VAL A 493 -2.74 11.54 -12.36
C VAL A 493 -4.26 11.63 -12.28
N LEU A 494 -4.81 12.67 -11.66
CA LEU A 494 -6.26 12.90 -11.53
C LEU A 494 -6.95 13.24 -12.85
N ALA A 495 -6.19 13.62 -13.89
CA ALA A 495 -6.72 13.84 -15.22
C ALA A 495 -6.74 12.57 -16.08
N ALA A 496 -6.12 11.49 -15.62
CA ALA A 496 -5.99 10.25 -16.37
C ALA A 496 -7.35 9.54 -16.58
N GLN A 497 -7.49 8.86 -17.72
CA GLN A 497 -8.64 7.98 -17.99
C GLN A 497 -8.42 6.62 -17.30
N ALA A 498 -8.62 6.59 -15.98
CA ALA A 498 -8.38 5.40 -15.17
C ALA A 498 -9.17 4.18 -15.68
N TYR A 499 -8.50 3.03 -15.72
CA TYR A 499 -9.05 1.70 -16.00
C TYR A 499 -9.10 0.86 -14.71
N LEU A 500 -7.97 0.81 -13.98
CA LEU A 500 -7.89 0.26 -12.62
C LEU A 500 -7.40 1.35 -11.65
N LEU A 501 -7.94 1.33 -10.44
CA LEU A 501 -7.57 2.23 -9.34
C LEU A 501 -7.19 1.39 -8.12
N PHE A 502 -6.11 1.77 -7.46
CA PHE A 502 -5.60 1.10 -6.27
C PHE A 502 -5.62 2.07 -5.10
N TYR A 503 -6.43 1.77 -4.10
CA TYR A 503 -6.62 2.58 -2.90
C TYR A 503 -6.08 1.81 -1.69
N MET A 504 -5.28 2.45 -0.84
CA MET A 504 -4.71 1.84 0.36
C MET A 504 -5.29 2.49 1.61
N VAL A 505 -5.60 1.69 2.63
CA VAL A 505 -6.06 2.21 3.93
C VAL A 505 -4.99 3.13 4.54
N GLU A 506 -5.38 4.34 4.94
CA GLU A 506 -4.45 5.34 5.47
C GLU A 506 -4.41 5.31 7.01
N SER A 507 -5.59 5.28 7.63
CA SER A 507 -5.81 5.20 9.07
C SER A 507 -7.16 4.54 9.37
N LEU A 508 -7.30 3.99 10.59
CA LEU A 508 -8.60 3.63 11.16
C LEU A 508 -8.80 4.52 12.38
N ASP A 509 -9.72 5.47 12.30
CA ASP A 509 -10.02 6.36 13.41
C ASP A 509 -10.75 5.56 14.50
N VAL A 510 -10.18 5.50 15.70
CA VAL A 510 -10.76 4.83 16.87
C VAL A 510 -11.28 5.91 17.80
N THR A 511 -12.60 6.05 17.97
CA THR A 511 -13.13 6.90 19.06
C THR A 511 -13.19 6.12 20.36
N SER A 512 -12.73 6.77 21.44
CA SER A 512 -12.72 6.31 22.84
C SER A 512 -14.07 5.92 23.42
#